data_AF-A0A934X9E2-F1
#
_entry.id   AF-A0A934X9E2-F1
#
_cell.length_a   1.000
_cell.length_b   1.000
_cell.length_c   1.000
_cell.angle_alpha   90.00
_cell.angle_beta   90.00
_cell.angle_gamma   90.00
#
_symmetry.space_group_name_H-M   'P 1'
#
loop_
_entity.id
_entity.type
_entity.pdbx_description
1 polymer ?
#
loop_
_entity_poly.entity_id
_entity_poly.type
_entity_poly.pdbx_seq_one_letter_code
_entity_poly.pdbx_strand_id
1 'polypeptide(L)' 'MNKDQVKGAAKDIAGKIQEEAGKLVGSKEQQVKGLINQVKGKAQEHVGDAKEAIKDLKKI' A
#
# COMPACT_ATOMS: atom_id res chain seq x y z
N MET A 1 -2.24 -33.09 -28.24
CA MET A 1 -2.78 -31.80 -27.77
C MET A 1 -3.52 -31.15 -28.93
N ASN A 2 -4.73 -30.65 -28.71
CA ASN A 2 -5.47 -29.93 -29.76
C ASN A 2 -5.11 -28.42 -29.73
N LYS A 3 -5.55 -27.69 -30.75
CA LYS A 3 -5.31 -26.24 -30.86
C LYS A 3 -5.85 -25.46 -29.65
N ASP A 4 -6.94 -25.92 -29.06
CA ASP A 4 -7.55 -25.27 -27.89
C ASP A 4 -6.69 -25.39 -26.63
N GLN A 5 -6.04 -26.54 -26.41
CA GLN A 5 -5.11 -26.71 -25.29
C GLN A 5 -3.90 -25.80 -25.40
N VAL A 6 -3.33 -25.63 -26.60
CA VAL A 6 -2.20 -24.71 -26.82
C VAL A 6 -2.64 -23.26 -26.60
N LYS A 7 -3.83 -22.89 -27.07
CA LYS A 7 -4.41 -21.55 -26.88
C LYS A 7 -4.72 -21.27 -25.40
N GLY A 8 -5.18 -22.29 -24.66
CA GLY A 8 -5.38 -22.22 -23.21
C GLY A 8 -4.07 -21.98 -22.47
N ALA A 9 -3.04 -22.79 -22.74
CA ALA A 9 -1.73 -22.64 -22.12
C ALA A 9 -1.11 -21.25 -22.37
N ALA A 10 -1.23 -20.72 -23.60
CA ALA A 10 -0.75 -19.38 -23.92
C ALA A 10 -1.49 -18.28 -23.13
N LYS A 11 -2.81 -18.42 -22.96
CA LYS A 11 -3.61 -17.49 -22.14
C LYS A 11 -3.27 -17.57 -20.66
N ASP A 12 -3.04 -18.77 -20.12
CA ASP A 12 -2.65 -18.95 -18.73
C ASP A 12 -1.30 -18.29 -18.43
N ILE A 13 -0.33 -18.43 -19.33
CA ILE A 13 0.98 -17.78 -19.20
C ILE A 13 0.82 -16.26 -19.22
N ALA A 14 0.06 -15.72 -20.17
CA ALA A 14 -0.20 -14.28 -20.25
C ALA A 14 -0.93 -13.77 -19.01
N GLY A 15 -1.91 -14.53 -18.50
CA GLY A 15 -2.66 -14.21 -17.29
C GLY A 15 -1.76 -14.15 -16.05
N LYS A 16 -0.86 -15.11 -15.87
CA LYS A 16 0.12 -15.12 -14.77
C LYS A 16 1.04 -13.90 -14.82
N ILE A 17 1.53 -13.54 -16.01
CA ILE A 17 2.37 -12.35 -16.18
C ILE A 17 1.61 -11.07 -15.82
N GLN A 18 0.35 -10.94 -16.25
CA GLN A 18 -0.50 -9.81 -15.85
C GLN A 18 -0.78 -9.79 -14.35
N GLU A 19 -1.01 -10.94 -13.72
CA GLU A 19 -1.26 -11.04 -12.29
C GLU A 19 -0.04 -10.62 -11.47
N GLU A 20 1.15 -11.11 -11.82
CA GLU A 20 2.41 -10.72 -11.16
C GLU A 20 2.72 -9.24 -11.35
N ALA A 21 2.57 -8.72 -12.57
CA ALA A 21 2.74 -7.30 -12.85
C ALA A 21 1.74 -6.44 -12.06
N GLY A 22 0.48 -6.86 -11.97
CA GLY A 22 -0.57 -6.20 -11.19
C GLY A 22 -0.28 -6.22 -9.69
N LYS A 23 0.20 -7.34 -9.14
CA LYS A 23 0.65 -7.45 -7.74
C LYS A 23 1.85 -6.54 -7.47
N LEU A 24 2.82 -6.48 -8.39
CA LEU A 24 4.01 -5.65 -8.23
C LEU A 24 3.69 -4.14 -8.29
N VAL A 25 2.87 -3.71 -9.26
CA VAL A 25 2.43 -2.32 -9.38
C VAL A 25 1.53 -1.93 -8.20
N GLY A 26 0.55 -2.78 -7.87
CA GLY A 26 -0.36 -2.56 -6.74
C GLY A 26 0.37 -2.53 -5.39
N SER A 27 1.34 -3.43 -5.17
CA SER A 27 2.16 -3.45 -3.97
C SER A 27 3.04 -2.21 -3.86
N LYS A 28 3.64 -1.74 -4.96
CA LYS A 28 4.49 -0.55 -4.95
C LYS A 28 3.71 0.72 -4.63
N GLU A 29 2.53 0.91 -5.24
CA GLU A 29 1.65 2.03 -4.90
C GLU A 29 1.14 1.95 -3.45
N GLN A 30 0.76 0.75 -2.97
CA GLN A 30 0.32 0.56 -1.59
C GLN A 30 1.43 0.81 -0.57
N GLN A 31 2.67 0.40 -0.86
CA GLN A 31 3.83 0.68 -0.03
C GLN A 31 4.09 2.18 0.09
N VAL A 32 4.04 2.93 -1.03
CA VAL A 32 4.21 4.38 -1.02
C VAL A 32 3.10 5.07 -0.23
N LYS A 33 1.84 4.69 -0.45
CA LYS A 33 0.71 5.20 0.35
C LYS A 33 0.88 4.89 1.84
N GLY A 34 1.34 3.69 2.17
CA GLY A 34 1.64 3.27 3.55
C GLY A 34 2.69 4.15 4.20
N LEU A 35 3.81 4.40 3.52
CA LEU A 35 4.88 5.27 4.02
C LEU A 35 4.38 6.71 4.24
N ILE A 36 3.64 7.27 3.29
CA ILE A 36 3.05 8.61 3.41
C ILE A 36 2.11 8.68 4.63
N ASN A 37 1.27 7.66 4.83
CA ASN A 37 0.36 7.60 5.95
C ASN A 37 1.11 7.48 7.29
N GLN A 38 2.19 6.70 7.36
CA GLN A 38 3.03 6.63 8.56
C GLN A 38 3.67 7.97 8.90
N VAL A 39 4.21 8.69 7.89
CA VAL A 39 4.80 10.02 8.10
C VAL A 39 3.74 11.01 8.60
N LYS A 40 2.55 11.01 7.97
CA LYS A 40 1.43 11.84 8.42
C LYS A 40 0.99 11.50 9.85
N GLY A 41 0.88 10.22 10.18
CA GLY A 41 0.51 9.76 11.51
C GLY A 41 1.49 10.23 12.58
N LYS A 42 2.80 10.06 12.36
CA LYS A 42 3.83 10.56 13.29
C LYS A 42 3.79 12.07 13.46
N ALA A 43 3.59 12.82 12.37
CA ALA A 43 3.46 14.27 12.47
C ALA A 43 2.22 14.69 13.28
N GLN A 44 1.10 13.99 13.10
CA GLN A 44 -0.13 14.24 13.87
C GLN A 44 0.04 13.86 15.35
N GLU A 45 0.70 12.76 15.65
CA GLU A 45 1.03 12.32 17.02
C GLU A 45 1.83 13.40 17.75
N HIS A 46 2.95 13.85 17.20
CA HIS A 46 3.78 14.89 17.82
C HIS A 46 3.03 16.21 18.04
N VAL A 47 2.17 16.60 17.10
CA VAL A 47 1.32 17.79 17.28
C VAL A 47 0.28 17.57 18.39
N GLY A 48 -0.26 16.35 18.49
CA GLY A 48 -1.15 15.93 19.57
C GLY A 48 -0.47 16.03 20.94
N ASP A 49 0.71 15.42 21.08
CA ASP A 49 1.51 15.43 22.30
C ASP A 49 1.84 16.85 22.75
N ALA A 50 2.24 17.72 21.82
CA ALA A 50 2.53 19.12 22.11
C ALA A 50 1.29 19.88 22.62
N LYS A 51 0.13 19.65 22.00
CA LYS A 51 -1.14 20.26 22.45
C LYS A 51 -1.56 19.72 23.81
N GLU A 52 -1.36 18.45 24.08
CA GLU A 52 -1.68 17.81 25.36
C GLU A 52 -0.81 18.41 26.47
N ALA A 53 0.51 18.50 26.26
CA ALA A 53 1.42 19.13 27.21
C ALA A 53 1.04 20.58 27.53
N ILE A 54 0.68 21.39 26.52
CA ILE A 54 0.22 22.77 26.73
C ILE A 54 -1.08 22.80 27.55
N LYS A 55 -2.02 21.88 27.27
CA LYS A 55 -3.31 21.81 27.97
C LYS A 55 -3.13 21.42 29.44
N ASP A 56 -2.23 20.50 29.73
CA ASP A 56 -1.92 20.08 31.10
C ASP A 56 -1.23 21.20 31.90
N LEU A 57 -0.31 21.95 31.28
CA LEU A 57 0.26 23.15 31.89
C LEU A 57 -0.79 24.22 32.22
N LYS A 58 -1.88 24.30 31.43
CA LYS A 58 -2.97 25.27 31.63
C LYS A 58 -4.03 24.82 32.65
N LYS A 59 -4.01 23.54 33.07
CA LYS A 59 -4.90 22.99 34.10
C LYS A 59 -4.35 23.15 35.53
N ILE A 60 -3.08 23.53 35.66
CA ILE A 60 -2.46 24.00 36.91
C ILE A 60 -2.85 25.46 37.14
#